data_AF-A0A7C6SRJ0-F1
#
_entry.id   AF-A0A7C6SRJ0-F1
#
_cell.length_a   1.000
_cell.length_b   1.000
_cell.length_c   1.000
_cell.angle_alpha   90.00
_cell.angle_beta   90.00
_cell.angle_gamma   90.00
#
_symmetry.space_group_name_H-M   'P 1'
#
loop_
_entity.id
_entity.type
_entity.pdbx_description
1 polymer ?
#
loop_
_entity_poly.entity_id
_entity_poly.type
_entity_poly.pdbx_seq_one_letter_code
_entity_poly.pdbx_strand_id
1 'polypeptide(L)'
;MQICLTQRGPLHGADGRLVEAGYATSLIKTYDRARIKASPLRIKEWDYYLISNDSFALALTVADNGYMGLDSISFIDLDAQTHHTASRMVPFPMGRRNLPASSATGRIAVQGKQYSIDFKVDNGQRHLFGHMYDFNGPDKPLLFDVVLTEPKADSIVMVTPFARRPRAFYYN
;
A
#
# COMPACT_ATOMS: atom_id res chain seq x y z
N MET A 1 -11.90 11.06 -20.24
CA MET A 1 -13.06 11.16 -19.35
C MET A 1 -13.05 9.92 -18.47
N GLN A 2 -13.07 10.07 -17.14
CA GLN A 2 -13.23 8.92 -16.24
C GLN A 2 -14.72 8.64 -16.05
N ILE A 3 -15.09 7.37 -16.04
CA ILE A 3 -16.46 6.90 -15.85
C ILE A 3 -16.59 6.26 -14.47
N CYS A 4 -17.75 6.40 -13.84
CA CYS A 4 -18.07 5.68 -12.62
C CYS A 4 -18.40 4.22 -12.97
N LEU A 5 -17.64 3.30 -12.42
CA LEU A 5 -17.80 1.86 -12.59
C LEU A 5 -18.78 1.35 -11.53
N THR A 6 -19.74 0.53 -11.97
CA THR A 6 -20.80 -0.03 -11.09
C THR A 6 -20.84 -1.55 -11.09
N GLN A 7 -20.24 -2.20 -12.09
CA GLN A 7 -20.28 -3.66 -12.23
C GLN A 7 -19.10 -4.33 -11.52
N ARG A 8 -19.42 -5.32 -10.69
CA ARG A 8 -18.43 -6.19 -10.06
C ARG A 8 -17.80 -7.14 -11.07
N GLY A 9 -16.51 -7.43 -10.93
CA GLY A 9 -15.84 -8.39 -11.80
C GLY A 9 -14.31 -8.37 -11.69
N PRO A 10 -13.60 -9.17 -12.49
CA PRO A 10 -12.14 -9.14 -12.51
C PRO A 10 -11.62 -7.77 -13.00
N LEU A 11 -10.50 -7.32 -12.44
CA LEU A 11 -9.80 -6.13 -12.91
C LEU A 11 -9.28 -6.33 -14.34
N HIS A 12 -8.75 -7.53 -14.62
CA HIS A 12 -8.11 -7.87 -15.88
C HIS A 12 -8.59 -9.22 -16.44
N GLY A 13 -8.62 -9.27 -17.78
CA GLY A 13 -8.86 -10.49 -18.53
C GLY A 13 -7.67 -11.46 -18.45
N ALA A 14 -7.86 -12.68 -18.98
CA ALA A 14 -6.80 -13.71 -19.01
C ALA A 14 -5.55 -13.27 -19.81
N ASP A 15 -5.71 -12.31 -20.72
CA ASP A 15 -4.64 -11.73 -21.55
C ASP A 15 -3.87 -10.58 -20.85
N GLY A 16 -4.25 -10.24 -19.61
CA GLY A 16 -3.64 -9.20 -18.78
C GLY A 16 -4.02 -7.77 -19.14
N ARG A 17 -5.06 -7.57 -19.95
CA ARG A 17 -5.63 -6.24 -20.21
C ARG A 17 -6.71 -5.91 -19.17
N LEU A 18 -6.87 -4.63 -18.87
CA LEU A 18 -8.00 -4.16 -18.06
C LEU A 18 -9.33 -4.50 -18.76
N VAL A 19 -10.31 -5.00 -17.99
CA VAL A 19 -11.67 -5.23 -18.51
C VAL A 19 -12.39 -3.90 -18.71
N GLU A 20 -12.26 -3.01 -17.73
CA GLU A 20 -12.85 -1.67 -17.72
C GLU A 20 -11.86 -0.69 -17.08
N ALA A 21 -11.99 0.59 -17.41
CA ALA A 21 -11.21 1.70 -16.86
C ALA A 21 -12.16 2.79 -16.36
N GLY A 22 -11.80 3.44 -15.26
CA GLY A 22 -12.68 4.41 -14.59
C GLY A 22 -12.37 4.52 -13.10
N TYR A 23 -13.35 4.96 -12.33
CA TYR A 23 -13.28 4.99 -10.87
C TYR A 23 -14.50 4.29 -10.26
N ALA A 24 -14.41 3.83 -9.02
CA ALA A 24 -15.53 3.34 -8.23
C ALA A 24 -15.44 3.88 -6.80
N THR A 25 -16.56 3.85 -6.07
CA THR A 25 -16.61 4.24 -4.64
C THR A 25 -16.57 3.05 -3.69
N SER A 26 -16.24 1.87 -4.21
CA SER A 26 -16.04 0.64 -3.44
C SER A 26 -15.21 -0.37 -4.24
N LEU A 27 -14.65 -1.36 -3.55
CA LEU A 27 -13.87 -2.46 -4.15
C LEU A 27 -14.78 -3.40 -4.97
N ILE A 28 -15.04 -3.01 -6.23
CA ILE A 28 -15.84 -3.80 -7.18
C ILE A 28 -15.00 -4.58 -8.19
N LYS A 29 -13.71 -4.26 -8.33
CA LYS A 29 -12.79 -4.98 -9.22
C LYS A 29 -11.88 -5.92 -8.43
N THR A 30 -11.74 -7.16 -8.90
CA THR A 30 -10.87 -8.16 -8.28
C THR A 30 -9.51 -8.17 -8.95
N TYR A 31 -8.49 -7.70 -8.24
CA TYR A 31 -7.10 -7.81 -8.64
C TYR A 31 -6.59 -9.25 -8.48
N ASP A 32 -5.76 -9.69 -9.41
CA ASP A 32 -5.05 -10.96 -9.33
C ASP A 32 -3.66 -10.80 -9.98
N ARG A 33 -2.61 -10.88 -9.15
CA ARG A 33 -1.22 -10.67 -9.55
C ARG A 33 -0.79 -11.65 -10.66
N ALA A 34 -1.32 -12.87 -10.69
CA ALA A 34 -0.93 -13.90 -11.66
C ALA A 34 -1.38 -13.60 -13.09
N ARG A 35 -2.37 -12.71 -13.28
CA ARG A 35 -2.83 -12.28 -14.60
C ARG A 35 -2.01 -11.13 -15.19
N ILE A 36 -1.10 -10.52 -14.42
CA ILE A 36 -0.18 -9.51 -14.94
C ILE A 36 0.82 -10.17 -15.91
N LYS A 37 0.94 -9.61 -17.12
CA LYS A 37 1.88 -10.10 -18.16
C LYS A 37 3.18 -9.30 -18.24
N ALA A 38 3.37 -8.32 -17.36
CA ALA A 38 4.64 -7.61 -17.23
C ALA A 38 5.68 -8.51 -16.54
N SER A 39 6.96 -8.24 -16.79
CA SER A 39 8.05 -8.86 -16.02
C SER A 39 7.85 -8.64 -14.52
N PRO A 40 8.14 -9.63 -13.65
CA PRO A 40 8.07 -9.46 -12.19
C PRO A 40 8.86 -8.26 -11.66
N LEU A 41 9.93 -7.86 -12.35
CA LEU A 41 10.73 -6.67 -12.03
C LEU A 41 9.99 -5.34 -12.21
N ARG A 42 8.84 -5.35 -12.89
CA ARG A 42 8.05 -4.16 -13.23
C ARG A 42 6.73 -4.07 -12.48
N ILE A 43 6.40 -5.09 -11.68
CA ILE A 43 5.19 -5.11 -10.88
C ILE A 43 5.46 -4.31 -9.61
N LYS A 44 4.61 -3.33 -9.32
CA LYS A 44 4.69 -2.49 -8.13
C LYS A 44 3.40 -2.64 -7.36
N GLU A 45 3.52 -3.09 -6.13
CA GLU A 45 2.44 -3.19 -5.16
C GLU A 45 2.91 -2.52 -3.88
N TRP A 46 2.04 -1.78 -3.21
CA TRP A 46 2.34 -1.19 -1.92
C TRP A 46 1.06 -1.06 -1.11
N ASP A 47 1.23 -1.03 0.20
CA ASP A 47 0.21 -0.60 1.15
C ASP A 47 0.73 0.62 1.89
N TYR A 48 -0.14 1.63 2.01
CA TYR A 48 0.21 2.96 2.50
C TYR A 48 -0.85 3.50 3.44
N TYR A 49 -0.40 4.00 4.58
CA TYR A 49 -1.25 4.70 5.54
C TYR A 49 -0.65 6.06 5.85
N LEU A 50 -1.50 7.09 5.83
CA LEU A 50 -1.23 8.38 6.44
C LEU A 50 -2.22 8.55 7.59
N ILE A 51 -1.71 8.57 8.81
CA ILE A 51 -2.49 8.83 10.02
C ILE A 51 -2.06 10.21 10.50
N SER A 52 -3.01 11.12 10.70
CA SER A 52 -2.69 12.49 11.07
C SER A 52 -3.71 13.10 12.02
N ASN A 53 -3.27 14.09 12.78
CA ASN A 53 -4.10 15.02 13.51
C ASN A 53 -3.59 16.46 13.25
N ASP A 54 -4.01 17.42 14.06
CA ASP A 54 -3.66 18.84 13.88
C ASP A 54 -2.16 19.14 14.09
N SER A 55 -1.43 18.28 14.82
CA SER A 55 -0.02 18.50 15.21
C SER A 55 0.96 17.54 14.55
N PHE A 56 0.55 16.30 14.25
CA PHE A 56 1.44 15.24 13.81
C PHE A 56 0.85 14.41 12.68
N ALA A 57 1.72 13.83 11.86
CA ALA A 57 1.36 12.76 10.94
C ALA A 57 2.38 11.62 10.95
N LEU A 58 1.87 10.40 10.86
CA LEU A 58 2.62 9.16 10.71
C LEU A 58 2.29 8.57 9.32
N ALA A 59 3.30 8.49 8.46
CA ALA A 59 3.18 7.82 7.17
C ALA A 59 3.90 6.47 7.21
N LEU A 60 3.20 5.41 6.83
CA LEU A 60 3.70 4.04 6.86
C LEU A 60 3.58 3.44 5.45
N THR A 61 4.66 2.82 4.96
CA THR A 61 4.68 2.18 3.64
C THR A 61 5.33 0.81 3.72
N VAL A 62 4.69 -0.20 3.13
CA VAL A 62 5.33 -1.45 2.76
C VAL A 62 5.11 -1.66 1.27
N ALA A 63 6.19 -1.79 0.50
CA ALA A 63 6.15 -1.92 -0.95
C ALA A 63 6.98 -3.08 -1.48
N ASP A 64 6.45 -3.71 -2.52
CA ASP A 64 7.14 -4.64 -3.42
C ASP A 64 7.19 -4.01 -4.82
N ASN A 65 8.32 -3.40 -5.17
CA ASN A 65 8.51 -2.77 -6.48
C ASN A 65 9.13 -3.73 -7.51
N GLY A 66 9.07 -5.04 -7.28
CA GLY A 66 9.65 -6.07 -8.14
C GLY A 66 11.17 -6.16 -7.97
N TYR A 67 11.90 -5.13 -8.40
CA TYR A 67 13.37 -5.07 -8.29
C TYR A 67 13.86 -4.62 -6.90
N MET A 68 13.00 -3.96 -6.11
CA MET A 68 13.34 -3.45 -4.78
C MET A 68 12.11 -3.43 -3.88
N GLY A 69 12.25 -3.88 -2.64
CA GLY A 69 11.23 -3.71 -1.59
C GLY A 69 11.56 -2.48 -0.75
N LEU A 70 10.53 -1.82 -0.23
CA LEU A 70 10.67 -0.62 0.60
C LEU A 70 9.75 -0.73 1.81
N ASP A 71 10.34 -0.69 2.99
CA ASP A 71 9.63 -0.56 4.26
C ASP A 71 10.00 0.81 4.82
N SER A 72 9.06 1.75 4.87
CA SER A 72 9.33 3.15 5.19
C SER A 72 8.39 3.66 6.26
N ILE A 73 8.94 4.43 7.20
CA ILE A 73 8.20 5.16 8.22
C ILE A 73 8.60 6.62 8.15
N SER A 74 7.63 7.52 8.10
CA SER A 74 7.83 8.95 8.23
C SER A 74 7.03 9.48 9.40
N PHE A 75 7.68 10.26 10.26
CA PHE A 75 7.03 11.03 11.30
C PHE A 75 7.15 12.51 10.96
N ILE A 76 6.03 13.21 10.97
CA ILE A 76 5.91 14.61 10.59
C ILE A 76 5.36 15.36 11.81
N ASP A 77 6.07 16.42 12.20
CA ASP A 77 5.66 17.38 13.22
C ASP A 77 5.24 18.66 12.49
N LEU A 78 3.93 18.90 12.47
CA LEU A 78 3.30 20.02 11.77
C LEU A 78 3.51 21.34 12.51
N ASP A 79 3.58 21.29 13.85
CA ASP A 79 3.79 22.45 14.70
C ASP A 79 5.23 22.96 14.57
N ALA A 80 6.21 22.05 14.61
CA ALA A 80 7.62 22.37 14.43
C ALA A 80 8.04 22.47 12.94
N GLN A 81 7.16 22.10 12.02
CA GLN A 81 7.42 22.04 10.57
C GLN A 81 8.62 21.13 10.22
N THR A 82 8.78 20.02 10.93
CA THR A 82 9.85 19.07 10.69
C THR A 82 9.31 17.71 10.29
N HIS A 83 10.14 16.91 9.63
CA HIS A 83 9.83 15.51 9.39
C HIS A 83 11.10 14.69 9.42
N HIS A 84 10.96 13.42 9.78
CA HIS A 84 12.01 12.43 9.64
C HIS A 84 11.44 11.22 8.90
N THR A 85 12.20 10.69 7.94
CA THR A 85 11.85 9.45 7.23
C THR A 85 13.00 8.48 7.32
N ALA A 86 12.69 7.28 7.76
CA ALA A 86 13.65 6.18 7.77
C ALA A 86 13.08 5.00 6.97
N SER A 87 13.89 4.51 6.04
CA SER A 87 13.50 3.46 5.12
C SER A 87 14.48 2.29 5.14
N ARG A 88 13.96 1.11 4.85
CA ARG A 88 14.71 -0.13 4.71
C ARG A 88 14.41 -0.73 3.35
N MET A 89 15.46 -0.97 2.58
CA MET A 89 15.35 -1.52 1.25
C MET A 89 15.83 -2.97 1.23
N VAL A 90 15.14 -3.80 0.45
CA VAL A 90 15.57 -5.17 0.17
C VAL A 90 15.64 -5.39 -1.34
N PRO A 91 16.66 -6.08 -1.87
CA PRO A 91 16.76 -6.35 -3.29
C PRO A 91 15.77 -7.44 -3.71
N PHE A 92 15.16 -7.27 -4.88
CA PHE A 92 14.41 -8.31 -5.60
C PHE A 92 13.35 -9.07 -4.77
N PRO A 93 12.41 -8.38 -4.09
CA PRO A 93 11.34 -9.06 -3.38
C PRO A 93 10.39 -9.81 -4.34
N MET A 94 10.16 -9.30 -5.56
CA MET A 94 9.46 -9.99 -6.66
C MET A 94 8.10 -10.62 -6.29
N GLY A 95 7.36 -10.06 -5.34
CA GLY A 95 6.08 -10.56 -4.83
C GLY A 95 6.19 -11.31 -3.50
N ARG A 96 7.40 -11.51 -2.95
CA ARG A 96 7.62 -12.21 -1.68
C ARG A 96 7.08 -11.44 -0.47
N ARG A 97 6.80 -10.14 -0.60
CA ARG A 97 6.07 -9.37 0.43
C ARG A 97 4.60 -9.81 0.55
N ASN A 98 4.10 -10.56 -0.44
CA ASN A 98 2.76 -11.17 -0.45
C ASN A 98 1.64 -10.20 -0.06
N LEU A 99 1.64 -9.02 -0.67
CA LEU A 99 0.60 -8.02 -0.40
C LEU A 99 -0.77 -8.59 -0.76
N PRO A 100 -1.81 -8.38 0.08
CA PRO A 100 -3.16 -8.79 -0.23
C PRO A 100 -3.65 -8.19 -1.54
N ALA A 101 -4.45 -8.96 -2.28
CA ALA A 101 -5.07 -8.50 -3.52
C ALA A 101 -6.21 -7.48 -3.32
N SER A 102 -6.59 -7.23 -2.06
CA SER A 102 -7.68 -6.34 -1.65
C SER A 102 -7.28 -5.64 -0.37
N SER A 103 -7.64 -4.37 -0.23
CA SER A 103 -7.43 -3.63 1.03
C SER A 103 -8.40 -4.04 2.13
N ALA A 104 -9.50 -4.76 1.81
CA ALA A 104 -10.54 -5.10 2.79
C ALA A 104 -10.14 -6.19 3.81
N THR A 105 -9.11 -6.99 3.52
CA THR A 105 -8.71 -8.12 4.36
C THR A 105 -7.23 -8.44 4.18
N GLY A 106 -6.60 -9.04 5.18
CA GLY A 106 -5.28 -9.63 5.06
C GLY A 106 -4.30 -9.10 6.09
N ARG A 107 -3.04 -9.52 5.95
CA ARG A 107 -1.95 -9.09 6.81
C ARG A 107 -0.68 -8.93 5.98
N ILE A 108 0.04 -7.84 6.24
CA ILE A 108 1.37 -7.59 5.68
C ILE A 108 2.30 -7.51 6.89
N ALA A 109 3.30 -8.39 6.97
CA ALA A 109 4.27 -8.39 8.05
C ALA A 109 5.68 -8.41 7.46
N VAL A 110 6.49 -7.44 7.85
CA VAL A 110 7.88 -7.29 7.40
C VAL A 110 8.78 -7.01 8.60
N GLN A 111 9.98 -7.57 8.57
CA GLN A 111 10.96 -7.39 9.64
C GLN A 111 12.38 -7.47 9.10
N GLY A 112 13.30 -6.83 9.81
CA GLY A 112 14.73 -6.97 9.57
C GLY A 112 15.52 -6.54 10.79
N LYS A 113 16.80 -6.21 10.59
CA LYS A 113 17.65 -5.73 11.68
C LYS A 113 17.09 -4.41 12.20
N GLN A 114 16.68 -4.40 13.47
CA GLN A 114 16.21 -3.22 14.21
C GLN A 114 14.91 -2.58 13.72
N TYR A 115 14.05 -3.30 12.98
CA TYR A 115 12.73 -2.79 12.63
C TYR A 115 11.73 -3.92 12.34
N SER A 116 10.46 -3.62 12.55
CA SER A 116 9.33 -4.42 12.06
C SER A 116 8.14 -3.52 11.72
N ILE A 117 7.34 -3.93 10.74
CA ILE A 117 6.08 -3.30 10.39
C ILE A 117 5.06 -4.41 10.15
N ASP A 118 3.88 -4.27 10.70
CA ASP A 118 2.79 -5.21 10.53
C ASP A 118 1.46 -4.46 10.39
N PHE A 119 0.81 -4.68 9.27
CA PHE A 119 -0.52 -4.18 8.97
C PHE A 119 -1.47 -5.35 8.94
N LYS A 120 -2.46 -5.38 9.82
CA LYS A 120 -3.46 -6.44 9.90
C LYS A 120 -4.85 -5.85 9.79
N VAL A 121 -5.67 -6.43 8.92
CA VAL A 121 -7.11 -6.16 8.86
C VAL A 121 -7.85 -7.32 9.50
N ASP A 122 -8.62 -7.06 10.54
CA ASP A 122 -9.38 -8.06 11.28
C ASP A 122 -10.67 -7.43 11.85
N ASN A 123 -11.78 -8.15 11.78
CA ASN A 123 -13.08 -7.73 12.34
C ASN A 123 -13.52 -6.29 12.02
N GLY A 124 -13.22 -5.79 10.80
CA GLY A 124 -13.59 -4.42 10.39
C GLY A 124 -12.72 -3.31 11.01
N GLN A 125 -11.59 -3.70 11.59
CA GLN A 125 -10.56 -2.79 12.10
C GLN A 125 -9.24 -3.07 11.40
N ARG A 126 -8.40 -2.05 11.40
CA ARG A 126 -7.04 -2.15 10.88
C ARG A 126 -6.04 -1.81 11.96
N HIS A 127 -5.20 -2.77 12.29
CA HIS A 127 -4.16 -2.63 13.28
C HIS A 127 -2.82 -2.45 12.56
N LEU A 128 -2.19 -1.31 12.80
CA LEU A 128 -0.88 -0.95 12.27
C LEU A 128 0.08 -0.93 13.44
N PHE A 129 1.00 -1.88 13.50
CA PHE A 129 1.95 -1.98 14.60
C PHE A 129 3.37 -2.17 14.09
N GLY A 130 4.34 -1.64 14.84
CA GLY A 130 5.73 -1.79 14.48
C GLY A 130 6.69 -0.90 15.24
N HIS A 131 7.94 -1.01 14.84
CA HIS A 131 9.02 -0.20 15.39
C HIS A 131 10.13 0.00 14.36
N MET A 132 10.89 1.06 14.57
CA MET A 132 12.20 1.26 13.97
C MET A 132 13.14 1.81 15.03
N TYR A 133 14.13 1.02 15.43
CA TYR A 133 15.20 1.53 16.28
C TYR A 133 16.10 2.46 15.46
N ASP A 134 16.78 3.33 16.19
CA ASP A 134 17.62 4.39 15.64
C ASP A 134 16.91 5.28 14.61
N PHE A 135 15.59 5.43 14.74
CA PHE A 135 14.75 6.19 13.81
C PHE A 135 15.26 7.61 13.64
N ASN A 136 15.52 8.32 14.74
CA ASN A 136 16.07 9.68 14.69
C ASN A 136 17.49 9.76 15.31
N GLY A 137 18.31 8.75 15.02
CA GLY A 137 19.67 8.59 15.55
C GLY A 137 19.76 7.54 16.68
N PRO A 138 20.98 7.24 17.18
CA PRO A 138 21.21 6.19 18.15
C PRO A 138 20.31 6.29 19.38
N ASP A 139 19.71 5.16 19.79
CA ASP A 139 18.83 5.04 20.95
C ASP A 139 17.57 5.95 20.90
N LYS A 140 17.19 6.42 19.71
CA LYS A 140 15.97 7.21 19.48
C LYS A 140 15.01 6.45 18.58
N PRO A 141 14.28 5.46 19.13
CA PRO A 141 13.39 4.64 18.35
C PRO A 141 12.05 5.34 18.09
N LEU A 142 11.36 4.87 17.06
CA LEU A 142 9.94 5.13 16.86
C LEU A 142 9.19 3.81 17.00
N LEU A 143 8.21 3.77 17.89
CA LEU A 143 7.29 2.64 18.05
C LEU A 143 5.89 3.16 17.76
N PHE A 144 5.07 2.35 17.11
CA PHE A 144 3.69 2.69 16.81
C PHE A 144 2.79 1.49 17.01
N ASP A 145 1.61 1.77 17.55
CA ASP A 145 0.50 0.84 17.71
C ASP A 145 -0.77 1.66 17.47
N VAL A 146 -1.35 1.51 16.28
CA VAL A 146 -2.48 2.32 15.82
C VAL A 146 -3.59 1.40 15.36
N VAL A 147 -4.78 1.57 15.95
CA VAL A 147 -6.00 0.91 15.52
C VAL A 147 -6.87 1.91 14.78
N LEU A 148 -7.06 1.68 13.49
CA LEU A 148 -8.02 2.41 12.67
C LEU A 148 -9.34 1.66 12.70
N THR A 149 -10.40 2.35 13.10
CA THR A 149 -11.76 1.89 12.85
C THR A 149 -12.15 2.34 11.44
N GLU A 150 -12.89 1.51 10.70
CA GLU A 150 -13.42 1.89 9.39
C GLU A 150 -14.85 2.42 9.56
N PRO A 151 -15.07 3.72 9.83
CA PRO A 151 -16.40 4.29 9.70
C PRO A 151 -16.86 4.19 8.24
N LYS A 152 -18.16 4.40 7.98
CA LYS A 152 -18.67 4.61 6.61
C LYS A 152 -17.97 5.85 6.04
N ALA A 153 -16.87 5.63 5.33
CA ALA A 153 -16.02 6.66 4.77
C ALA A 153 -16.17 6.72 3.26
N ASP A 154 -15.87 7.89 2.70
CA ASP A 154 -15.70 8.04 1.27
C ASP A 154 -14.51 7.18 0.82
N SER A 155 -14.74 6.41 -0.24
CA SER A 155 -13.73 5.57 -0.86
C SER A 155 -13.64 5.92 -2.33
N ILE A 156 -12.43 5.82 -2.87
CA ILE A 156 -12.17 5.92 -4.29
C ILE A 156 -11.27 4.76 -4.71
N VAL A 157 -11.67 4.08 -5.77
CA VAL A 157 -10.93 2.99 -6.39
C VAL A 157 -10.70 3.37 -7.84
N MET A 158 -9.45 3.51 -8.25
CA MET A 158 -9.03 4.06 -9.53
C MET A 158 -8.46 2.98 -10.43
N VAL A 159 -9.00 2.84 -11.64
CA VAL A 159 -8.51 1.92 -12.67
C VAL A 159 -8.03 2.72 -13.87
N THR A 160 -6.72 2.99 -13.93
CA THR A 160 -6.13 3.89 -14.93
C THR A 160 -5.27 3.13 -15.94
N PRO A 161 -5.65 3.08 -17.23
CA PRO A 161 -4.86 2.45 -18.28
C PRO A 161 -3.69 3.34 -18.72
N PHE A 162 -2.60 2.72 -19.16
CA PHE A 162 -1.46 3.46 -19.71
C PHE A 162 -1.61 3.60 -21.22
N ALA A 163 -1.52 4.84 -21.72
CA ALA A 163 -1.61 5.11 -23.15
C ALA A 163 -0.58 4.28 -23.94
N ARG A 164 -1.03 3.64 -25.03
CA ARG A 164 -0.19 2.79 -25.90
C ARG A 164 0.45 1.57 -25.21
N ARG A 165 0.04 1.24 -23.98
CA ARG A 165 0.55 0.08 -23.21
C ARG A 165 -0.64 -0.73 -22.69
N PRO A 166 -1.29 -1.54 -23.54
CA PRO A 166 -2.59 -2.13 -23.22
C PRO A 166 -2.64 -3.10 -22.03
N ARG A 167 -1.49 -3.60 -21.58
CA ARG A 167 -1.34 -4.50 -20.42
C ARG A 167 -0.72 -3.80 -19.20
N ALA A 168 -0.59 -2.48 -19.23
CA ALA A 168 -0.07 -1.68 -18.13
C ALA A 168 -1.17 -0.78 -17.59
N PHE A 169 -1.24 -0.71 -16.27
CA PHE A 169 -2.29 0.01 -15.55
C PHE A 169 -1.78 0.47 -14.19
N TYR A 170 -2.52 1.41 -13.61
CA TYR A 170 -2.48 1.78 -12.20
C TYR A 170 -3.83 1.40 -11.58
N TYR A 171 -3.78 0.69 -10.45
CA TYR A 171 -4.93 0.30 -9.65
C TYR A 171 -4.68 0.71 -8.21
N ASN A 172 -5.62 1.41 -7.59
CA ASN A 172 -5.60 1.85 -6.21
C ASN A 172 -7.02 1.84 -5.67
#